data_AF-K1UL24-F1
#
_entry.id   AF-K1UL24-F1
#
_cell.length_a   1.000
_cell.length_b   1.000
_cell.length_c   1.000
_cell.angle_alpha   90.00
_cell.angle_beta   90.00
_cell.angle_gamma   90.00
#
_symmetry.space_group_name_H-M   'P 1'
#
loop_
_entity.id
_entity.type
_entity.pdbx_description
1 polymer ?
#
loop_
_entity_poly.entity_id
_entity_poly.type
_entity_poly.pdbx_seq_one_letter_code
_entity_poly.pdbx_strand_id
1 'polypeptide(L)'
;MEEYGYLWQLALILMSTKFLGLLTKRYKMPQVVGALLAGLLLGPAVLGNLLSGVVIGGHHLENLALHQTDFIEHLSEIGVIVLMFCAGLETDINELKKCGKASFIIAVLGVIAPLIGGGAFTYWFLEEGWIEASPDSSLFIQAVFVGVVLTATSVSITVETLQEMGKLKTASGNAI
;
A
#
# COMPACT_ATOMS: atom_id res chain seq x y z
N MET A 1 -11.66 1.59 31.09
CA MET A 1 -12.57 1.66 29.92
C MET A 1 -11.76 1.77 28.62
N GLU A 2 -10.66 1.02 28.49
CA GLU A 2 -9.80 1.01 27.29
C GLU A 2 -9.89 -0.32 26.50
N GLU A 3 -10.66 -1.27 26.99
CA GLU A 3 -10.61 -2.69 26.54
C GLU A 3 -11.39 -2.97 25.25
N TYR A 4 -12.17 -2.01 24.71
CA TYR A 4 -13.04 -2.22 23.54
C TYR A 4 -12.83 -1.23 22.39
N GLY A 5 -11.80 -0.35 22.47
CA GLY A 5 -11.54 0.66 21.44
C GLY A 5 -11.32 0.08 20.04
N TYR A 6 -10.75 -1.13 19.95
CA TYR A 6 -10.54 -1.84 18.69
C TYR A 6 -11.86 -2.24 18.00
N LEU A 7 -12.94 -2.52 18.75
CA LEU A 7 -14.24 -2.86 18.17
C LEU A 7 -14.83 -1.68 17.39
N TRP A 8 -14.70 -0.48 17.96
CA TRP A 8 -15.11 0.75 17.30
C TRP A 8 -14.28 1.03 16.03
N GLN A 9 -12.96 0.85 16.11
CA GLN A 9 -12.08 1.00 14.95
C GLN A 9 -12.38 -0.03 13.85
N LEU A 10 -12.62 -1.30 14.20
CA LEU A 10 -13.04 -2.33 13.24
C LEU A 10 -14.37 -1.97 12.59
N ALA A 11 -15.35 -1.50 13.37
CA ALA A 11 -16.63 -1.06 12.83
C ALA A 11 -16.44 0.09 11.83
N LEU A 12 -15.59 1.07 12.15
CA LEU A 12 -15.26 2.18 11.25
C LEU A 12 -14.53 1.69 9.99
N ILE A 13 -13.53 0.82 10.11
CA ILE A 13 -12.80 0.23 8.99
C ILE A 13 -13.78 -0.51 8.07
N LEU A 14 -14.61 -1.41 8.60
CA LEU A 14 -15.55 -2.21 7.82
C LEU A 14 -16.62 -1.34 7.15
N MET A 15 -17.19 -0.37 7.87
CA MET A 15 -18.21 0.52 7.30
C MET A 15 -17.63 1.42 6.21
N SER A 16 -16.49 2.03 6.46
CA SER A 16 -15.87 2.99 5.52
C SER A 16 -15.33 2.29 4.27
N THR A 17 -14.60 1.19 4.42
CA THR A 17 -14.07 0.40 3.30
C THR A 17 -15.20 -0.18 2.46
N LYS A 18 -16.29 -0.65 3.08
CA LYS A 18 -17.46 -1.15 2.34
C LYS A 18 -18.19 -0.04 1.61
N PHE A 19 -18.39 1.11 2.25
CA PHE A 19 -19.05 2.26 1.63
C PHE A 19 -18.25 2.78 0.43
N LEU A 20 -16.96 3.05 0.62
CA LEU A 20 -16.08 3.56 -0.44
C LEU A 20 -15.80 2.51 -1.51
N GLY A 21 -15.67 1.22 -1.15
CA GLY A 21 -15.53 0.13 -2.12
C GLY A 21 -16.75 -0.01 -3.03
N LEU A 22 -17.96 0.14 -2.48
CA LEU A 22 -19.18 0.18 -3.31
C LEU A 22 -19.23 1.41 -4.21
N LEU A 23 -18.72 2.56 -3.74
CA LEU A 23 -18.63 3.77 -4.54
C LEU A 23 -17.64 3.60 -5.70
N THR A 24 -16.43 3.09 -5.45
CA THR A 24 -15.44 2.84 -6.52
C THR A 24 -15.93 1.80 -7.52
N LYS A 25 -16.62 0.77 -7.04
CA LYS A 25 -17.29 -0.22 -7.91
C LYS A 25 -18.31 0.42 -8.86
N ARG A 26 -19.06 1.43 -8.40
CA ARG A 26 -20.01 2.19 -9.24
C ARG A 26 -19.30 2.92 -10.38
N TYR A 27 -18.05 3.33 -10.18
CA TYR A 27 -17.19 3.93 -11.19
C TYR A 27 -16.36 2.91 -12.00
N LYS A 28 -16.65 1.60 -11.88
CA LYS A 28 -15.93 0.50 -12.55
C LYS A 28 -14.46 0.36 -12.11
N MET A 29 -14.14 0.79 -10.89
CA MET A 29 -12.85 0.55 -10.26
C MET A 29 -12.92 -0.64 -9.29
N PRO A 30 -11.79 -1.32 -9.02
CA PRO A 30 -11.69 -2.31 -7.95
C PRO A 30 -12.12 -1.72 -6.59
N GLN A 31 -12.71 -2.52 -5.72
CA GLN A 31 -13.12 -2.11 -4.38
C GLN A 31 -11.90 -1.84 -3.49
N VAL A 32 -10.78 -2.52 -3.75
CA VAL A 32 -9.48 -2.25 -3.09
C VAL A 32 -9.11 -0.76 -3.13
N VAL A 33 -9.37 -0.08 -4.25
CA VAL A 33 -9.13 1.36 -4.39
C VAL A 33 -9.96 2.14 -3.36
N GLY A 34 -11.21 1.75 -3.13
CA GLY A 34 -12.08 2.36 -2.14
C GLY A 34 -11.60 2.10 -0.71
N ALA A 35 -11.08 0.91 -0.44
CA ALA A 35 -10.49 0.58 0.86
C ALA A 35 -9.21 1.39 1.14
N LEU A 36 -8.34 1.57 0.15
CA LEU A 36 -7.14 2.42 0.26
C LEU A 36 -7.51 3.89 0.49
N LEU A 37 -8.53 4.40 -0.22
CA LEU A 37 -9.06 5.74 0.02
C LEU A 37 -9.65 5.88 1.43
N ALA A 38 -10.35 4.86 1.93
CA ALA A 38 -10.87 4.85 3.29
C ALA A 38 -9.73 4.96 4.32
N GLY A 39 -8.67 4.16 4.16
CA GLY A 39 -7.49 4.20 5.02
C GLY A 39 -6.74 5.54 4.94
N LEU A 40 -6.60 6.11 3.74
CA LEU A 40 -5.96 7.42 3.57
C LEU A 40 -6.75 8.54 4.23
N LEU A 41 -8.08 8.58 4.01
CA LEU A 41 -8.95 9.62 4.53
C LEU A 41 -9.13 9.51 6.04
N LEU A 42 -9.37 8.30 6.54
CA LEU A 42 -9.64 8.07 7.96
C LEU A 42 -8.38 7.86 8.80
N GLY A 43 -7.24 7.66 8.15
CA GLY A 43 -5.95 7.52 8.80
C GLY A 43 -5.39 8.83 9.34
N PRO A 44 -4.26 8.76 10.07
CA PRO A 44 -3.66 9.92 10.72
C PRO A 44 -3.15 10.96 9.71
N ALA A 45 -2.83 10.57 8.47
CA ALA A 45 -2.35 11.51 7.46
C ALA A 45 -3.37 12.63 7.15
N VAL A 46 -4.65 12.28 7.00
CA VAL A 46 -5.70 13.24 6.62
C VAL A 46 -6.53 13.68 7.82
N LEU A 47 -7.18 12.74 8.53
CA LEU A 47 -7.98 13.10 9.71
C LEU A 47 -7.10 13.54 10.90
N GLY A 48 -5.99 12.85 11.12
CA GLY A 48 -5.10 13.10 12.25
C GLY A 48 -4.31 14.41 12.11
N ASN A 49 -3.68 14.68 10.97
CA ASN A 49 -2.76 15.81 10.83
C ASN A 49 -3.37 16.99 10.05
N LEU A 50 -3.99 16.72 8.89
CA LEU A 50 -4.47 17.78 8.00
C LEU A 50 -5.72 18.47 8.54
N LEU A 51 -6.74 17.69 8.91
CA LEU A 51 -8.03 18.22 9.38
C LEU A 51 -7.97 18.73 10.82
N SER A 52 -7.32 17.99 11.72
CA SER A 52 -7.23 18.39 13.13
C SER A 52 -6.24 19.56 13.34
N GLY A 53 -5.10 19.56 12.66
CA GLY A 53 -4.02 20.53 12.87
C GLY A 53 -4.12 21.82 12.05
N VAL A 54 -4.66 21.77 10.83
CA VAL A 54 -4.64 22.93 9.91
C VAL A 54 -6.02 23.54 9.67
N VAL A 55 -7.08 22.72 9.59
CA VAL A 55 -8.40 23.19 9.13
C VAL A 55 -9.36 23.51 10.29
N ILE A 56 -9.39 22.69 11.34
CA ILE A 56 -10.43 22.79 12.40
C ILE A 56 -9.86 23.27 13.74
N GLY A 57 -8.54 23.28 13.94
CA GLY A 57 -7.89 23.85 15.13
C GLY A 57 -8.34 23.23 16.46
N GLY A 58 -8.91 22.02 16.43
CA GLY A 58 -9.54 21.39 17.59
C GLY A 58 -9.17 19.91 17.70
N HIS A 59 -8.70 19.52 18.89
CA HIS A 59 -8.38 18.15 19.32
C HIS A 59 -9.57 17.15 19.30
N HIS A 60 -10.76 17.56 18.83
CA HIS A 60 -11.97 16.75 18.93
C HIS A 60 -12.10 15.64 17.88
N LEU A 61 -11.33 15.69 16.79
CA LEU A 61 -11.38 14.70 15.71
C LEU A 61 -10.32 13.59 15.83
N GLU A 62 -9.40 13.70 16.78
CA GLU A 62 -8.33 12.71 16.99
C GLU A 62 -8.91 11.32 17.32
N ASN A 63 -10.00 11.27 18.10
CA ASN A 63 -10.70 10.03 18.44
C ASN A 63 -11.38 9.34 17.24
N LEU A 64 -11.57 10.05 16.13
CA LEU A 64 -12.14 9.49 14.89
C LEU A 64 -11.06 8.99 13.93
N ALA A 65 -9.81 9.43 14.11
CA ALA A 65 -8.70 8.93 13.31
C ALA A 65 -8.45 7.45 13.63
N LEU A 66 -8.22 6.66 12.59
CA LEU A 66 -7.83 5.26 12.75
C LEU A 66 -6.43 5.22 13.34
N HIS A 67 -6.32 4.59 14.50
CA HIS A 67 -5.05 4.30 15.15
C HIS A 67 -4.72 2.83 14.96
N GLN A 68 -3.47 2.55 14.62
CA GLN A 68 -2.98 1.19 14.56
C GLN A 68 -2.87 0.66 16.00
N THR A 69 -3.68 -0.34 16.32
CA THR A 69 -3.60 -1.08 17.59
C THR A 69 -2.93 -2.43 17.31
N ASP A 70 -2.21 -2.98 18.29
CA ASP A 70 -1.54 -4.28 18.16
C ASP A 70 -2.48 -5.39 17.67
N PHE A 71 -3.74 -5.36 18.12
CA PHE A 71 -4.77 -6.28 17.67
C PHE A 71 -5.07 -6.15 16.18
N ILE A 72 -5.28 -4.92 15.67
CA ILE A 72 -5.57 -4.69 14.25
C ILE A 72 -4.36 -5.04 13.40
N GLU A 73 -3.14 -4.74 13.87
CA GLU A 73 -1.90 -5.10 13.19
C GLU A 73 -1.81 -6.61 12.98
N HIS A 74 -1.85 -7.40 14.05
CA HIS A 74 -1.78 -8.86 13.96
C HIS A 74 -2.93 -9.47 13.16
N LEU A 75 -4.15 -8.93 13.31
CA LEU A 75 -5.31 -9.39 12.54
C LEU A 75 -5.12 -9.11 11.04
N SER A 76 -4.57 -7.95 10.69
CA SER A 76 -4.30 -7.58 9.30
C SER A 76 -3.20 -8.45 8.67
N GLU A 77 -2.15 -8.81 9.42
CA GLU A 77 -1.12 -9.74 8.97
C GLU A 77 -1.70 -11.10 8.63
N ILE A 78 -2.55 -11.65 9.51
CA ILE A 78 -3.25 -12.92 9.25
C ILE A 78 -4.13 -12.81 8.01
N GLY A 79 -4.86 -11.70 7.85
CA GLY A 79 -5.69 -11.44 6.66
C GLY A 79 -4.89 -11.44 5.36
N VAL A 80 -3.73 -10.77 5.36
CA VAL A 80 -2.82 -10.75 4.21
C VAL A 80 -2.25 -12.14 3.91
N ILE A 81 -1.87 -12.91 4.92
CA ILE A 81 -1.39 -14.28 4.73
C ILE A 81 -2.46 -15.16 4.10
N VAL A 82 -3.70 -15.10 4.59
CA VAL A 82 -4.82 -15.89 4.05
C VAL A 82 -5.11 -15.48 2.60
N LEU A 83 -5.12 -14.18 2.31
CA LEU A 83 -5.29 -13.67 0.95
C LEU A 83 -4.22 -14.20 -0.01
N MET A 84 -2.95 -14.09 0.38
CA MET A 84 -1.83 -14.56 -0.44
C MET A 84 -1.84 -16.07 -0.62
N PHE A 85 -2.24 -16.80 0.40
CA PHE A 85 -2.42 -18.25 0.31
C PHE A 85 -3.53 -18.64 -0.67
N CYS A 86 -4.69 -17.99 -0.60
CA CYS A 86 -5.80 -18.21 -1.53
C CYS A 86 -5.38 -17.93 -2.98
N ALA A 87 -4.66 -16.85 -3.21
CA ALA A 87 -4.15 -16.53 -4.55
C ALA A 87 -3.14 -17.56 -5.06
N GLY A 88 -2.27 -18.06 -4.19
CA GLY A 88 -1.38 -19.18 -4.49
C GLY A 88 -2.15 -20.45 -4.88
N LEU A 89 -3.28 -20.74 -4.24
CA LEU A 89 -4.16 -21.86 -4.58
C LEU A 89 -4.92 -21.67 -5.91
N GLU A 90 -5.23 -20.43 -6.30
CA GLU A 90 -5.91 -20.12 -7.57
C GLU A 90 -4.96 -20.12 -8.78
N THR A 91 -3.65 -20.03 -8.55
CA THR A 91 -2.61 -19.91 -9.58
C THR A 91 -2.26 -21.28 -10.20
N ASP A 92 -2.19 -21.36 -11.53
CA ASP A 92 -1.76 -22.57 -12.23
C ASP A 92 -0.22 -22.64 -12.32
N ILE A 93 0.37 -23.60 -11.61
CA ILE A 93 1.82 -23.82 -11.56
C ILE A 93 2.41 -24.10 -12.95
N ASN A 94 1.67 -24.75 -13.84
CA ASN A 94 2.15 -25.03 -15.19
C ASN A 94 2.20 -23.77 -16.04
N GLU A 95 1.24 -22.85 -15.87
CA GLU A 95 1.28 -21.54 -16.54
C GLU A 95 2.39 -20.66 -15.97
N LEU A 96 2.56 -20.63 -14.65
CA LEU A 96 3.67 -19.93 -13.99
C LEU A 96 5.03 -20.38 -14.54
N LYS A 97 5.24 -21.69 -14.71
CA LYS A 97 6.47 -22.25 -15.32
C LYS A 97 6.68 -21.79 -16.76
N LYS A 98 5.61 -21.69 -17.57
CA LYS A 98 5.69 -21.20 -18.95
C LYS A 98 6.08 -19.72 -19.00
N CYS A 99 5.61 -18.93 -18.03
CA CYS A 99 5.90 -17.51 -17.92
C CYS A 99 7.21 -17.17 -17.19
N GLY A 100 7.87 -18.15 -16.54
CA GLY A 100 8.98 -17.90 -15.62
C GLY A 100 10.13 -17.04 -16.14
N LYS A 101 10.49 -17.15 -17.44
CA LYS A 101 11.51 -16.26 -18.04
C LYS A 101 11.05 -14.81 -18.08
N ALA A 102 9.79 -14.57 -18.46
CA ALA A 102 9.21 -13.24 -18.48
C ALA A 102 9.08 -12.69 -17.06
N SER A 103 8.55 -13.48 -16.12
CA SER A 103 8.43 -13.10 -14.71
C SER A 103 9.78 -12.74 -14.09
N PHE A 104 10.84 -13.49 -14.41
CA PHE A 104 12.19 -13.18 -13.92
C PHE A 104 12.70 -11.84 -14.46
N ILE A 105 12.53 -11.59 -15.77
CA ILE A 105 12.92 -10.30 -16.37
C ILE A 105 12.13 -9.15 -15.75
N ILE A 106 10.82 -9.33 -15.55
CA ILE A 106 9.94 -8.33 -14.93
C ILE A 106 10.38 -8.06 -13.48
N ALA A 107 10.69 -9.09 -12.69
CA ALA A 107 11.14 -8.93 -11.32
C ALA A 107 12.49 -8.18 -11.25
N VAL A 108 13.45 -8.56 -12.09
CA VAL A 108 14.78 -7.92 -12.12
C VAL A 108 14.67 -6.46 -12.56
N LEU A 109 13.95 -6.19 -13.66
CA LEU A 109 13.75 -4.81 -14.13
C LEU A 109 12.88 -4.00 -13.15
N GLY A 110 11.90 -4.64 -12.53
CA GLY A 110 11.03 -4.05 -11.51
C GLY A 110 11.77 -3.64 -10.25
N VAL A 111 12.96 -4.20 -9.97
CA VAL A 111 13.85 -3.73 -8.90
C VAL A 111 14.86 -2.71 -9.43
N ILE A 112 15.57 -3.05 -10.51
CA ILE A 112 16.67 -2.20 -11.02
C ILE A 112 16.15 -0.83 -11.47
N ALA A 113 15.01 -0.77 -12.16
CA ALA A 113 14.47 0.48 -12.69
C ALA A 113 14.08 1.50 -11.60
N PRO A 114 13.26 1.17 -10.58
CA PRO A 114 12.97 2.13 -9.50
C PRO A 114 14.17 2.40 -8.60
N LEU A 115 15.07 1.42 -8.39
CA LEU A 115 16.29 1.64 -7.61
C LEU A 115 17.18 2.71 -8.25
N ILE A 116 17.52 2.52 -9.52
CA ILE A 116 18.38 3.46 -10.27
C ILE A 116 17.62 4.74 -10.58
N GLY A 117 16.39 4.64 -11.09
CA GLY A 117 15.60 5.79 -11.50
C GLY A 117 15.23 6.68 -10.31
N GLY A 118 14.68 6.10 -9.25
CA GLY A 118 14.34 6.81 -8.02
C GLY A 118 15.56 7.35 -7.29
N GLY A 119 16.64 6.55 -7.23
CA GLY A 119 17.90 6.97 -6.62
C GLY A 119 18.56 8.12 -7.39
N ALA A 120 18.74 7.99 -8.70
CA ALA A 120 19.33 9.04 -9.53
C ALA A 120 18.49 10.33 -9.51
N PHE A 121 17.16 10.21 -9.59
CA PHE A 121 16.26 11.34 -9.48
C PHE A 121 16.43 12.07 -8.14
N THR A 122 16.46 11.32 -7.04
CA THR A 122 16.64 11.89 -5.69
C THR A 122 18.02 12.53 -5.54
N TYR A 123 19.08 11.88 -6.03
CA TYR A 123 20.44 12.40 -5.98
C TYR A 123 20.55 13.75 -6.70
N TRP A 124 19.96 13.88 -7.90
CA TRP A 124 19.98 15.11 -8.67
C TRP A 124 19.27 16.28 -7.94
N PHE A 125 18.12 16.01 -7.31
CA PHE A 125 17.40 17.02 -6.54
C PHE A 125 18.13 17.46 -5.26
N LEU A 126 18.84 16.53 -4.62
CA LEU A 126 19.68 16.81 -3.45
C LEU A 126 20.91 17.64 -3.83
N GLU A 127 21.56 17.33 -4.95
CA GLU A 127 22.75 18.04 -5.42
C GLU A 127 22.43 19.47 -5.87
N GLU A 128 21.30 19.66 -6.56
CA GLU A 128 20.82 20.98 -7.02
C GLU A 128 20.18 21.79 -5.86
N GLY A 129 20.06 21.21 -4.66
CA GLY A 129 19.59 21.91 -3.46
C GLY A 129 18.07 22.16 -3.41
N TRP A 130 17.28 21.43 -4.19
CA TRP A 130 15.81 21.52 -4.14
C TRP A 130 15.22 20.82 -2.91
N ILE A 131 15.97 19.88 -2.33
CA ILE A 131 15.61 19.12 -1.12
C ILE A 131 16.75 19.28 -0.12
N GLU A 132 16.41 19.60 1.13
CA GLU A 132 17.41 19.68 2.20
C GLU A 132 17.98 18.29 2.50
N ALA A 133 19.30 18.16 2.34
CA ALA A 133 20.00 16.94 2.68
C ALA A 133 20.16 16.81 4.19
N SER A 134 19.94 15.60 4.72
CA SER A 134 20.23 15.31 6.13
C SER A 134 21.73 15.43 6.40
N PRO A 135 22.16 16.21 7.41
CA PRO A 135 23.58 16.46 7.68
C PRO A 135 24.35 15.21 8.13
N ASP A 136 23.64 14.22 8.67
CA ASP A 136 24.24 13.01 9.26
C ASP A 136 24.53 11.89 8.24
N SER A 137 24.24 12.09 6.95
CA SER A 137 24.39 11.04 5.93
C SER A 137 24.79 11.58 4.56
N SER A 138 25.53 10.78 3.78
CA SER A 138 25.92 11.20 2.43
C SER A 138 24.73 11.26 1.48
N LEU A 139 24.78 12.19 0.51
CA LEU A 139 23.75 12.36 -0.53
C LEU A 139 23.46 11.03 -1.27
N PHE A 140 24.52 10.25 -1.52
CA PHE A 140 24.40 8.94 -2.16
C PHE A 140 23.57 7.94 -1.32
N ILE A 141 23.80 7.86 -0.01
CA ILE A 141 23.06 6.94 0.86
C ILE A 141 21.58 7.35 0.94
N GLN A 142 21.30 8.65 1.03
CA GLN A 142 19.93 9.17 1.02
C GLN A 142 19.21 8.85 -0.29
N ALA A 143 19.89 9.05 -1.42
CA ALA A 143 19.37 8.72 -2.74
C ALA A 143 19.11 7.21 -2.90
N VAL A 144 20.06 6.36 -2.53
CA VAL A 144 19.89 4.90 -2.57
C VAL A 144 18.76 4.46 -1.65
N PHE A 145 18.63 5.06 -0.46
CA PHE A 145 17.54 4.77 0.45
C PHE A 145 16.17 5.02 -0.20
N VAL A 146 15.97 6.18 -0.83
CA VAL A 146 14.73 6.47 -1.56
C VAL A 146 14.53 5.49 -2.72
N GLY A 147 15.58 5.20 -3.48
CA GLY A 147 15.54 4.19 -4.53
C GLY A 147 15.07 2.82 -4.02
N VAL A 148 15.60 2.36 -2.89
CA VAL A 148 15.21 1.09 -2.24
C VAL A 148 13.75 1.15 -1.79
N VAL A 149 13.30 2.23 -1.16
CA VAL A 149 11.90 2.39 -0.76
C VAL A 149 10.96 2.26 -1.95
N LEU A 150 11.34 2.80 -3.11
CA LEU A 150 10.56 2.71 -4.35
C LEU A 150 10.59 1.32 -5.02
N THR A 151 11.49 0.41 -4.63
CA THR A 151 11.52 -0.96 -5.15
C THR A 151 10.52 -1.89 -4.48
N ALA A 152 10.08 -1.59 -3.25
CA ALA A 152 9.16 -2.44 -2.51
C ALA A 152 7.78 -2.46 -3.19
N THR A 153 7.34 -3.63 -3.64
CA THR A 153 6.04 -3.83 -4.29
C THR A 153 5.06 -4.54 -3.36
N SER A 154 3.76 -4.26 -3.51
CA SER A 154 2.70 -4.92 -2.73
C SER A 154 2.00 -6.01 -3.54
N VAL A 155 2.46 -7.25 -3.37
CA VAL A 155 1.86 -8.43 -4.03
C VAL A 155 0.42 -8.62 -3.58
N SER A 156 0.13 -8.47 -2.28
CA SER A 156 -1.20 -8.63 -1.68
C SER A 156 -2.27 -7.74 -2.30
N ILE A 157 -1.97 -6.45 -2.46
CA ILE A 157 -2.89 -5.49 -3.07
C ILE A 157 -3.08 -5.81 -4.55
N THR A 158 -2.00 -6.15 -5.25
CA THR A 158 -2.05 -6.50 -6.69
C THR A 158 -2.91 -7.73 -6.93
N VAL A 159 -2.74 -8.76 -6.11
CA VAL A 159 -3.51 -9.99 -6.15
C VAL A 159 -4.99 -9.74 -5.89
N GLU A 160 -5.34 -9.05 -4.79
CA GLU A 160 -6.74 -8.73 -4.48
C GLU A 160 -7.38 -7.98 -5.65
N THR A 161 -6.65 -7.00 -6.19
CA THR A 161 -7.11 -6.21 -7.34
C THR A 161 -7.36 -7.08 -8.58
N LEU A 162 -6.42 -7.97 -8.92
CA LEU A 162 -6.57 -8.87 -10.06
C LEU A 162 -7.65 -9.93 -9.84
N GLN A 163 -7.83 -10.41 -8.61
CA GLN A 163 -8.88 -11.35 -8.24
C GLN A 163 -10.26 -10.71 -8.38
N GLU A 164 -10.44 -9.49 -7.87
CA GLU A 164 -11.67 -8.70 -8.05
C GLU A 164 -11.99 -8.44 -9.52
N MET A 165 -10.95 -8.23 -10.35
CA MET A 165 -11.09 -8.03 -11.80
C MET A 165 -11.30 -9.34 -12.57
N GLY A 166 -11.16 -10.51 -11.93
CA GLY A 166 -11.18 -11.81 -12.60
C GLY A 166 -10.02 -12.02 -13.58
N LYS A 167 -8.87 -11.37 -13.33
CA LYS A 167 -7.69 -11.35 -14.20
C LYS A 167 -6.48 -12.08 -13.60
N LEU A 168 -6.61 -12.71 -12.45
CA LEU A 168 -5.52 -13.43 -11.78
C LEU A 168 -4.90 -14.53 -12.67
N LYS A 169 -5.71 -15.25 -13.44
CA LYS A 169 -5.26 -16.33 -14.36
C LYS A 169 -4.77 -15.85 -15.74
N THR A 170 -4.50 -14.56 -15.89
CA THR A 170 -3.96 -14.02 -17.16
C THR A 170 -2.44 -14.09 -17.16
N ALA A 171 -1.82 -13.92 -18.33
CA ALA A 171 -0.36 -13.87 -18.43
C ALA A 171 0.28 -12.81 -17.49
N SER A 172 -0.38 -11.67 -17.29
CA SER A 172 0.06 -10.65 -16.33
C SER A 172 -0.11 -11.09 -14.89
N GLY A 173 -1.22 -11.78 -14.56
CA GLY A 173 -1.46 -12.30 -13.21
C GLY A 173 -0.56 -13.48 -12.83
N ASN A 174 -0.11 -14.27 -13.80
CA ASN A 174 0.90 -15.31 -13.58
C ASN A 174 2.34 -14.77 -13.52
N ALA A 175 2.54 -13.47 -13.77
CA ALA A 175 3.86 -12.84 -13.82
C ALA A 175 4.15 -11.89 -12.63
N ILE A 176 3.15 -11.63 -11.80
CA ILE A 176 3.28 -10.83 -10.56
C ILE A 176 3.86 -11.62 -9.39
#